data_AF-A0A350X8W4-F1
#
_entry.id   AF-A0A350X8W4-F1
#
_cell.length_a   1.000
_cell.length_b   1.000
_cell.length_c   1.000
_cell.angle_alpha   90.00
_cell.angle_beta   90.00
_cell.angle_gamma   90.00
#
_symmetry.space_group_name_H-M   'P 1'
#
loop_
_entity.id
_entity.type
_entity.pdbx_description
1 polymer ?
#
loop_
_entity_poly.entity_id
_entity_poly.type
_entity_poly.pdbx_seq_one_letter_code
_entity_poly.pdbx_strand_id
1 'polypeptide(L)'
;MSKRYTSEADAIRSSNARKGFIYGKDTATASPDLSVSHVTANKDGADENIGQEEENLLTFSKDQLQQMIVGAVKAETKKYENLLKQKDDAIATVEAKLEQERLKSEQEKDTLEKKVRSEQKQKDTITKLLSDFGYGGDSNNSVYIAPLSMRQQELSPRDALREFNKLYDDDSKIKASSVINPETSETHLQFDSRPLRKFIKSNRGALRDSVESELRKYRFLQGQGSSGRDAPTSLSSLPPMLQTYLSEVARIEHSSRYVLWQFVNRAISSGIPPGQTTTVFRVRNLEPGTNSGDWQLDPSVDITTEKQPLQGNGVPIVIRENGMGKDVTPVKLAPVAIPEFWMAHSLIDLERALQDRLGENYHCFEDIAVLEMLLATTAVVYNNGGDVVTLPADVAANGGGQISEDFLASLYAYADMLKIPTFRDGKYAYICPSPHLGQLRKSMKKNNSYFDSNNVEEVTSVLTRSTSNEDMGRVSGYVGTVDGFHIFSGNSFSRGIVGTPGVQQETFGGGSRLTRSGFLVGASTMAWSTAMPMTIREEIGRFGRMREFAWKSHEGWGPLDVDPNSTTPANDQQLGVLEVRASDRVV
;
A
#
# COMPACT_ATOMS: atom_id res chain seq x y z
N MET A 1 43.94 37.81 -28.82
CA MET A 1 42.98 37.33 -29.84
C MET A 1 42.24 36.13 -29.22
N SER A 2 41.19 36.25 -28.40
CA SER A 2 39.79 36.68 -28.62
C SER A 2 39.04 35.92 -29.73
N LYS A 3 38.28 34.87 -29.35
CA LYS A 3 36.95 34.45 -29.85
C LYS A 3 36.30 33.58 -28.75
N ARG A 4 35.41 34.12 -27.91
CA ARG A 4 33.93 34.27 -28.02
C ARG A 4 33.16 32.95 -28.03
N TYR A 5 32.48 32.71 -26.91
CA TYR A 5 31.33 31.83 -26.72
C TYR A 5 30.13 32.31 -27.56
N THR A 6 29.38 31.39 -28.14
CA THR A 6 28.01 31.63 -28.64
C THR A 6 27.06 30.61 -28.03
N SER A 7 26.02 31.15 -27.41
CA SER A 7 24.95 30.54 -26.61
C SER A 7 23.90 29.80 -27.44
N GLU A 8 23.22 28.85 -26.80
CA GLU A 8 22.09 28.00 -27.26
C GLU A 8 20.86 28.70 -27.87
N ALA A 9 20.91 30.02 -28.11
CA ALA A 9 19.80 30.79 -28.68
C ALA A 9 19.60 30.61 -30.21
N ASP A 10 20.57 30.02 -30.92
CA ASP A 10 20.50 29.86 -32.38
C ASP A 10 19.85 28.55 -32.87
N ALA A 11 19.54 27.62 -31.97
CA ALA A 11 18.92 26.34 -32.34
C ALA A 11 17.39 26.41 -32.55
N ILE A 12 16.73 27.48 -32.11
CA ILE A 12 15.25 27.59 -32.11
C ILE A 12 14.71 28.33 -33.35
N ARG A 13 15.56 28.93 -34.20
CA ARG A 13 15.12 29.66 -35.40
C ARG A 13 15.07 28.83 -36.70
N SER A 14 15.35 27.53 -36.68
CA SER A 14 15.43 26.71 -37.91
C SER A 14 14.22 25.83 -38.24
N SER A 15 13.14 25.81 -37.43
CA SER A 15 11.97 24.94 -37.69
C SER A 15 10.79 25.60 -38.41
N ASN A 16 10.81 26.92 -38.66
CA ASN A 16 9.68 27.65 -39.27
C ASN A 16 9.85 27.95 -40.77
N ALA A 17 10.28 26.96 -41.56
CA ALA A 17 10.30 27.11 -43.01
C ALA A 17 10.11 25.79 -43.77
N ARG A 18 8.87 25.27 -43.82
CA ARG A 18 8.42 24.43 -44.96
C ARG A 18 6.97 24.77 -45.34
N LYS A 19 6.85 25.47 -46.47
CA LYS A 19 5.62 25.63 -47.27
C LYS A 19 5.36 24.38 -48.12
N GLY A 20 4.07 24.12 -48.39
CA GLY A 20 3.57 23.18 -49.42
C GLY A 20 2.94 21.92 -48.79
N PHE A 21 1.83 21.37 -49.24
CA PHE A 21 0.92 21.60 -50.37
C PHE A 21 -0.40 20.89 -50.01
N ILE A 22 -1.55 21.44 -50.42
CA ILE A 22 -2.87 20.81 -50.29
C ILE A 22 -3.05 19.82 -51.45
N TYR A 23 -3.45 18.58 -51.15
CA TYR A 23 -4.15 17.70 -52.09
C TYR A 23 -5.38 17.14 -51.39
N GLY A 24 -6.55 17.59 -51.84
CA GLY A 24 -7.81 16.91 -51.58
C GLY A 24 -7.93 15.67 -52.48
N LYS A 25 -8.46 14.59 -51.92
CA LYS A 25 -9.06 13.50 -52.69
C LYS A 25 -10.33 13.07 -51.98
N ASP A 26 -11.44 13.22 -52.70
CA ASP A 26 -12.76 12.72 -52.38
C ASP A 26 -12.75 11.20 -52.21
N THR A 27 -13.58 10.71 -51.29
CA THR A 27 -14.48 9.56 -51.52
C THR A 27 -15.47 9.46 -50.35
N ALA A 28 -16.75 9.56 -50.69
CA ALA A 28 -17.89 9.39 -49.81
C ALA A 28 -18.05 7.94 -49.33
N THR A 29 -18.61 7.72 -48.13
CA THR A 29 -19.93 7.08 -47.90
C THR A 29 -20.15 6.63 -46.44
N ALA A 30 -21.42 6.72 -46.03
CA ALA A 30 -22.11 6.05 -44.90
C ALA A 30 -22.14 6.72 -43.50
N SER A 31 -23.29 7.35 -43.23
CA SER A 31 -23.94 7.75 -41.94
C SER A 31 -24.20 6.54 -40.98
N PRO A 32 -24.75 6.66 -39.73
CA PRO A 32 -25.60 7.76 -39.21
C PRO A 32 -25.54 8.10 -37.68
N ASP A 33 -26.46 8.99 -37.30
CA ASP A 33 -27.08 9.25 -35.99
C ASP A 33 -26.44 10.26 -35.01
N LEU A 34 -27.01 11.48 -35.02
CA LEU A 34 -27.17 12.31 -33.82
C LEU A 34 -28.63 12.75 -33.71
N SER A 35 -29.28 12.29 -32.65
CA SER A 35 -30.67 12.57 -32.26
C SER A 35 -30.90 14.04 -31.92
N VAL A 36 -31.91 14.66 -32.53
CA VAL A 36 -32.43 15.97 -32.14
C VAL A 36 -33.50 15.77 -31.07
N SER A 37 -33.28 16.34 -29.88
CA SER A 37 -34.25 16.36 -28.78
C SER A 37 -35.37 17.36 -29.07
N HIS A 38 -36.61 16.87 -29.13
CA HIS A 38 -37.83 17.67 -29.10
C HIS A 38 -37.97 18.40 -27.75
N VAL A 39 -38.22 19.71 -27.79
CA VAL A 39 -38.79 20.47 -26.67
C VAL A 39 -40.24 20.75 -27.02
N THR A 40 -41.16 20.00 -26.42
CA THR A 40 -42.60 20.28 -26.44
C THR A 40 -42.91 21.36 -25.40
N ALA A 41 -43.46 22.49 -25.84
CA ALA A 41 -44.16 23.44 -24.99
C ALA A 41 -45.67 23.30 -25.23
N ASN A 42 -46.39 22.87 -24.19
CA ASN A 42 -47.85 22.80 -24.16
C ASN A 42 -48.47 24.18 -24.34
N LYS A 43 -49.52 24.25 -25.16
CA LYS A 43 -50.60 25.24 -25.02
C LYS A 43 -51.92 24.62 -25.49
N ASP A 44 -52.78 24.34 -24.52
CA ASP A 44 -54.21 24.10 -24.72
C ASP A 44 -54.90 25.43 -25.08
N GLY A 45 -55.88 25.37 -25.99
CA GLY A 45 -56.93 26.39 -26.08
C GLY A 45 -57.45 26.72 -27.47
N ALA A 46 -58.59 26.09 -27.80
CA ALA A 46 -59.75 26.60 -28.55
C ALA A 46 -59.66 26.82 -30.07
N ASP A 47 -60.80 26.44 -30.68
CA ASP A 47 -61.12 26.28 -32.10
C ASP A 47 -61.25 27.57 -32.94
N GLU A 48 -61.34 27.32 -34.26
CA GLU A 48 -61.90 28.13 -35.35
C GLU A 48 -61.06 29.30 -35.92
N ASN A 49 -60.38 29.08 -37.06
CA ASN A 49 -60.82 29.63 -38.35
C ASN A 49 -59.96 29.26 -39.56
N ILE A 50 -60.63 29.32 -40.70
CA ILE A 50 -60.28 28.98 -42.08
C ILE A 50 -59.13 29.85 -42.64
N GLY A 51 -58.25 29.24 -43.46
CA GLY A 51 -57.73 29.90 -44.66
C GLY A 51 -56.21 29.90 -44.88
N GLN A 52 -55.84 29.30 -46.01
CA GLN A 52 -54.71 29.64 -46.89
C GLN A 52 -53.30 29.12 -46.58
N GLU A 53 -52.72 28.63 -47.69
CA GLU A 53 -51.36 28.19 -47.93
C GLU A 53 -50.32 29.21 -47.45
N GLU A 54 -49.19 28.74 -46.91
CA GLU A 54 -47.84 29.13 -47.36
C GLU A 54 -46.79 28.34 -46.58
N GLU A 55 -45.97 27.58 -47.31
CA GLU A 55 -44.71 27.05 -46.81
C GLU A 55 -43.81 28.23 -46.40
N ASN A 56 -43.65 28.46 -45.09
CA ASN A 56 -42.69 29.40 -44.54
C ASN A 56 -41.24 28.92 -44.75
N LEU A 57 -40.79 28.96 -46.00
CA LEU A 57 -39.38 28.89 -46.37
C LEU A 57 -38.74 30.24 -46.02
N LEU A 58 -38.15 30.32 -44.81
CA LEU A 58 -37.23 31.37 -44.40
C LEU A 58 -36.02 31.40 -45.34
N THR A 59 -36.13 32.14 -46.43
CA THR A 59 -35.04 32.43 -47.35
C THR A 59 -34.21 33.56 -46.76
N PHE A 60 -33.21 33.20 -45.94
CA PHE A 60 -32.19 34.17 -45.54
C PHE A 60 -31.45 34.63 -46.79
N SER A 61 -31.39 35.95 -47.02
CA SER A 61 -30.57 36.47 -48.10
C SER A 61 -29.10 36.13 -47.84
N LYS A 62 -28.31 35.93 -48.90
CA LYS A 62 -26.88 35.65 -48.80
C LYS A 62 -26.14 36.67 -47.91
N ASP A 63 -26.60 37.92 -47.93
CA ASP A 63 -26.07 39.01 -47.13
C ASP A 63 -26.40 38.88 -45.63
N GLN A 64 -27.60 38.37 -45.28
CA GLN A 64 -27.98 38.09 -43.89
C GLN A 64 -27.17 36.93 -43.29
N LEU A 65 -26.95 35.86 -44.07
CA LEU A 65 -26.09 34.75 -43.65
C LEU A 65 -24.63 35.20 -43.49
N GLN A 66 -24.11 36.03 -44.41
CA GLN A 66 -22.77 36.59 -44.26
C GLN A 66 -22.64 37.48 -43.02
N GLN A 67 -23.65 38.30 -42.70
CA GLN A 67 -23.63 39.13 -41.49
C GLN A 67 -23.68 38.28 -40.21
N MET A 68 -24.47 37.21 -40.17
CA MET A 68 -24.50 36.28 -39.04
C MET A 68 -23.17 35.55 -38.85
N ILE A 69 -22.55 35.07 -39.94
CA ILE A 69 -21.24 34.41 -39.89
C ILE A 69 -20.17 35.38 -39.42
N VAL A 70 -20.13 36.61 -39.95
CA VAL A 70 -19.17 37.63 -39.52
C VAL A 70 -19.39 38.02 -38.06
N GLY A 71 -20.64 38.08 -37.60
CA GLY A 71 -20.97 38.33 -36.19
C GLY A 71 -20.51 37.21 -35.26
N ALA A 72 -20.76 35.96 -35.63
CA ALA A 72 -20.35 34.79 -34.86
C ALA A 72 -18.82 34.66 -34.79
N VAL A 73 -18.12 34.86 -35.91
CA VAL A 73 -16.66 34.84 -35.97
C VAL A 73 -16.06 35.95 -35.10
N LYS A 74 -16.62 37.17 -35.14
CA LYS A 74 -16.17 38.28 -34.26
C LYS A 74 -16.40 37.99 -32.77
N ALA A 75 -17.48 37.30 -32.44
CA ALA A 75 -17.77 36.91 -31.06
C ALA A 75 -16.79 35.84 -30.55
N GLU A 76 -16.45 34.85 -31.38
CA GLU A 76 -15.46 33.84 -31.04
C GLU A 76 -14.05 34.41 -30.95
N THR A 77 -13.62 35.27 -31.88
CA THR A 77 -12.29 35.89 -31.81
C THR A 77 -12.13 36.71 -30.53
N LYS A 78 -13.16 37.46 -30.13
CA LYS A 78 -13.15 38.23 -28.87
C LYS A 78 -13.10 37.33 -27.64
N LYS A 79 -13.72 36.14 -27.69
CA LYS A 79 -13.63 35.13 -26.62
C LYS A 79 -12.21 34.57 -26.49
N TYR A 80 -11.55 34.25 -27.61
CA TYR A 80 -10.18 33.75 -27.60
C TYR A 80 -9.15 34.81 -27.17
N GLU A 81 -9.33 36.07 -27.58
CA GLU A 81 -8.48 37.18 -27.13
C GLU A 81 -8.56 37.39 -25.61
N ASN A 82 -9.75 37.32 -25.03
CA ASN A 82 -9.92 37.40 -23.57
C ASN A 82 -9.26 36.22 -22.84
N LEU A 83 -9.30 35.03 -23.43
CA LEU A 83 -8.73 33.81 -22.85
C LEU A 83 -7.20 33.82 -22.91
N LEU A 84 -6.62 34.36 -23.98
CA LEU A 84 -5.18 34.63 -24.09
C LEU A 84 -4.72 35.63 -23.04
N LYS A 85 -5.45 36.75 -22.89
CA LYS A 85 -5.12 37.78 -21.91
C LYS A 85 -5.15 37.24 -20.47
N GLN A 86 -6.13 36.40 -20.14
CA GLN A 86 -6.18 35.72 -18.83
C GLN A 86 -5.01 34.76 -18.59
N LYS A 87 -4.53 34.08 -19.64
CA LYS A 87 -3.35 33.20 -19.52
C LYS A 87 -2.06 33.99 -19.34
N ASP A 88 -1.90 35.11 -20.06
CA ASP A 88 -0.74 35.98 -19.93
C ASP A 88 -0.68 36.61 -18.52
N ASP A 89 -1.82 37.06 -17.99
CA ASP A 89 -1.92 37.57 -16.62
C ASP A 89 -1.59 36.46 -15.58
N ALA A 90 -2.05 35.22 -15.81
CA ALA A 90 -1.73 34.10 -14.93
C ALA A 90 -0.23 33.76 -14.94
N ILE A 91 0.42 33.77 -16.11
CA ILE A 91 1.87 33.54 -16.24
C ILE A 91 2.65 34.63 -15.49
N ALA A 92 2.29 35.90 -15.67
CA ALA A 92 2.93 37.02 -14.97
C ALA A 92 2.81 36.90 -13.44
N THR A 93 1.66 36.42 -12.92
CA THR A 93 1.49 36.18 -11.48
C THR A 93 2.34 35.02 -10.94
N VAL A 94 2.57 33.98 -11.74
CA VAL A 94 3.41 32.85 -11.36
C VAL A 94 4.89 33.26 -11.36
N GLU A 95 5.33 34.02 -12.36
CA GLU A 95 6.70 34.54 -12.43
C GLU A 95 7.01 35.47 -11.24
N ALA A 96 6.09 36.36 -10.88
CA ALA A 96 6.24 37.24 -9.71
C ALA A 96 6.34 36.46 -8.38
N LYS A 97 5.59 35.37 -8.23
CA LYS A 97 5.68 34.51 -7.04
C LYS A 97 7.01 33.77 -6.96
N LEU A 98 7.51 33.27 -8.09
CA LEU A 98 8.76 32.54 -8.17
C LEU A 98 9.96 33.45 -7.85
N GLU A 99 9.93 34.70 -8.30
CA GLU A 99 10.96 35.69 -7.98
C GLU A 99 10.92 36.11 -6.50
N GLN A 100 9.72 36.22 -5.91
CA GLN A 100 9.57 36.49 -4.47
C GLN A 100 10.09 35.33 -3.60
N GLU A 101 9.85 34.08 -4.00
CA GLU A 101 10.40 32.89 -3.33
C GLU A 101 11.93 32.83 -3.44
N ARG A 102 12.48 33.18 -4.61
CA ARG A 102 13.93 33.24 -4.81
C ARG A 102 14.58 34.25 -3.87
N LEU A 103 14.02 35.45 -3.76
CA LEU A 103 14.50 36.50 -2.85
C LEU A 103 14.42 36.07 -1.38
N LYS A 104 13.34 35.39 -0.96
CA LYS A 104 13.25 34.83 0.40
C LYS A 104 14.33 33.78 0.67
N SER A 105 14.57 32.87 -0.29
CA SER A 105 15.59 31.84 -0.14
C SER A 105 17.02 32.42 -0.07
N GLU A 106 17.30 33.49 -0.81
CA GLU A 106 18.58 34.21 -0.74
C GLU A 106 18.75 34.92 0.62
N GLN A 107 17.69 35.55 1.15
CA GLN A 107 17.71 36.16 2.48
C GLN A 107 17.94 35.12 3.59
N GLU A 108 17.28 33.97 3.52
CA GLU A 108 17.48 32.88 4.48
C GLU A 108 18.91 32.35 4.44
N LYS A 109 19.49 32.18 3.24
CA LYS A 109 20.88 31.76 3.08
C LYS A 109 21.86 32.76 3.72
N ASP A 110 21.65 34.06 3.50
CA ASP A 110 22.47 35.12 4.12
C ASP A 110 22.37 35.14 5.64
N THR A 111 21.18 34.86 6.20
CA THR A 111 21.02 34.76 7.67
C THR A 111 21.72 33.54 8.25
N LEU A 112 21.70 32.41 7.54
CA LEU A 112 22.40 31.18 7.93
C LEU A 112 23.91 31.37 7.87
N GLU A 113 24.44 32.00 6.82
CA GLU A 113 25.88 32.27 6.71
C GLU A 113 26.38 33.23 7.82
N LYS A 114 25.57 34.23 8.19
CA LYS A 114 25.88 35.11 9.33
C LYS A 114 25.88 34.34 10.66
N LYS A 115 24.94 33.43 10.88
CA LYS A 115 24.91 32.57 12.08
C LYS A 115 26.15 31.67 12.15
N VAL A 116 26.49 30.99 11.07
CA VAL A 116 27.69 30.12 11.00
C VAL A 116 28.97 30.91 11.29
N ARG A 117 29.14 32.11 10.72
CA ARG A 117 30.29 32.97 11.02
C ARG A 117 30.34 33.42 12.48
N SER A 118 29.18 33.67 13.11
CA SER A 118 29.12 34.05 14.53
C SER A 118 29.47 32.89 15.47
N GLU A 119 29.03 31.67 15.14
CA GLU A 119 29.38 30.46 15.90
C GLU A 119 30.85 30.09 15.75
N GLN A 120 31.42 30.26 14.56
CA GLN A 120 32.86 30.06 14.33
C GLN A 120 33.69 31.02 15.20
N LYS A 121 33.31 32.30 15.27
CA LYS A 121 33.96 33.29 16.14
C LYS A 121 33.83 32.95 17.62
N GLN A 122 32.69 32.42 18.06
CA GLN A 122 32.53 31.94 19.44
C GLN A 122 33.44 30.75 19.72
N LYS A 123 33.56 29.78 18.80
CA LYS A 123 34.48 28.65 18.93
C LYS A 123 35.94 29.12 19.02
N ASP A 124 36.35 30.06 18.19
CA ASP A 124 37.71 30.62 18.23
C ASP A 124 37.97 31.36 19.55
N THR A 125 36.97 32.06 20.09
CA THR A 125 37.07 32.78 21.37
C THR A 125 37.16 31.79 22.54
N ILE A 126 36.37 30.72 22.53
CA ILE A 126 36.39 29.65 23.54
C ILE A 126 37.73 28.89 23.49
N THR A 127 38.22 28.59 22.29
CA THR A 127 39.51 27.91 22.09
C THR A 127 40.67 28.77 22.62
N LYS A 128 40.60 30.09 22.41
CA LYS A 128 41.59 31.04 22.91
C LYS A 128 41.52 31.23 24.43
N LEU A 129 40.32 31.26 25.01
CA LEU A 129 40.14 31.27 26.46
C LEU A 129 40.68 29.98 27.10
N LEU A 130 40.45 28.82 26.49
CA LEU A 130 40.96 27.54 26.97
C LEU A 130 42.49 27.45 26.87
N SER A 131 43.11 28.05 25.85
CA SER A 131 44.57 28.15 25.76
C SER A 131 45.19 29.09 26.79
N ASP A 132 44.51 30.19 27.14
CA ASP A 132 44.99 31.17 28.13
C ASP A 132 44.94 30.63 29.58
N PHE A 133 44.12 29.61 29.84
CA PHE A 133 44.08 28.87 31.13
C PHE A 133 45.11 27.74 31.25
N GLY A 134 46.04 27.61 30.30
CA GLY A 134 47.17 26.66 30.40
C GLY A 134 46.84 25.21 30.02
N TYR A 135 45.70 24.95 29.37
CA TYR A 135 45.43 23.67 28.71
C TYR A 135 46.13 23.62 27.34
N GLY A 136 47.46 23.66 27.36
CA GLY A 136 48.30 23.33 26.21
C GLY A 136 48.77 21.88 26.33
N GLY A 137 48.08 20.95 25.69
CA GLY A 137 48.45 19.54 25.71
C GLY A 137 47.90 18.79 24.50
N ASP A 138 48.80 18.41 23.60
CA ASP A 138 48.60 17.41 22.56
C ASP A 138 47.88 16.17 23.13
N SER A 139 46.59 16.05 22.88
CA SER A 139 45.86 14.80 23.07
C SER A 139 44.61 14.77 22.19
N ASN A 140 44.51 13.71 21.39
CA ASN A 140 43.42 13.38 20.47
C ASN A 140 42.09 13.02 21.18
N ASN A 141 41.76 13.64 22.31
CA ASN A 141 40.48 13.45 22.98
C ASN A 141 39.64 14.71 22.86
N SER A 142 38.91 14.79 21.74
CA SER A 142 37.81 15.73 21.57
C SER A 142 36.74 15.41 22.61
N VAL A 143 36.50 16.35 23.54
CA VAL A 143 35.28 16.39 24.34
C VAL A 143 34.09 16.37 23.39
N TYR A 144 33.31 15.29 23.44
CA TYR A 144 32.14 15.07 22.59
C TYR A 144 30.97 15.90 23.12
N ILE A 145 30.83 17.12 22.63
CA ILE A 145 29.57 17.88 22.73
C ILE A 145 28.76 17.48 21.49
N ALA A 146 27.59 16.86 21.71
CA ALA A 146 26.73 16.40 20.64
C ALA A 146 26.40 17.56 19.67
N PRO A 147 26.72 17.47 18.36
CA PRO A 147 26.29 18.48 17.42
C PRO A 147 24.78 18.39 17.21
N LEU A 148 24.08 19.48 17.53
CA LEU A 148 22.75 19.76 17.01
C LEU A 148 22.79 19.64 15.48
N SER A 149 22.20 18.55 14.97
CA SER A 149 21.85 18.29 13.57
C SER A 149 22.61 19.12 12.52
N MET A 150 23.89 18.81 12.29
CA MET A 150 24.39 18.97 10.93
C MET A 150 23.61 17.97 10.09
N ARG A 151 22.64 18.44 9.30
CA ARG A 151 22.22 17.72 8.10
C ARG A 151 23.52 17.32 7.39
N GLN A 152 23.82 16.02 7.34
CA GLN A 152 24.81 15.52 6.40
C GLN A 152 24.44 16.14 5.06
N GLN A 153 25.28 17.05 4.55
CA GLN A 153 25.09 17.51 3.18
C GLN A 153 25.19 16.26 2.33
N GLU A 154 24.05 15.82 1.78
CA GLU A 154 24.02 14.71 0.85
C GLU A 154 24.99 15.06 -0.27
N LEU A 155 26.04 14.25 -0.42
CA LEU A 155 27.01 14.44 -1.50
C LEU A 155 26.25 14.40 -2.82
N SER A 156 26.56 15.34 -3.72
CA SER A 156 26.07 15.26 -5.09
C SER A 156 26.44 13.90 -5.68
N PRO A 157 25.57 13.26 -6.49
CA PRO A 157 25.84 11.96 -7.07
C PRO A 157 27.28 11.82 -7.64
N ARG A 158 27.69 12.77 -8.49
CA ARG A 158 29.04 12.74 -9.10
C ARG A 158 30.18 12.82 -8.09
N ASP A 159 30.00 13.57 -7.00
CA ASP A 159 31.02 13.70 -5.95
C ASP A 159 31.05 12.46 -5.06
N ALA A 160 29.90 11.85 -4.78
CA ALA A 160 29.81 10.58 -4.06
C ALA A 160 30.55 9.46 -4.81
N LEU A 161 30.38 9.39 -6.14
CA LEU A 161 31.09 8.43 -6.98
C LEU A 161 32.60 8.69 -7.04
N ARG A 162 33.03 9.96 -7.09
CA ARG A 162 34.47 10.31 -7.09
C ARG A 162 35.13 9.93 -5.76
N GLU A 163 34.50 10.26 -4.64
CA GLU A 163 35.03 9.90 -3.32
C GLU A 163 34.98 8.38 -3.07
N PHE A 164 33.98 7.68 -3.63
CA PHE A 164 33.93 6.23 -3.59
C PHE A 164 35.08 5.57 -4.35
N ASN A 165 35.35 6.02 -5.59
CA ASN A 165 36.51 5.55 -6.37
C ASN A 165 37.82 5.85 -5.63
N LYS A 166 37.94 7.07 -5.08
CA LYS A 166 39.11 7.46 -4.31
C LYS A 166 39.31 6.60 -3.06
N LEU A 167 38.24 6.17 -2.39
CA LEU A 167 38.34 5.25 -1.26
C LEU A 167 38.65 3.82 -1.70
N TYR A 168 38.13 3.40 -2.85
CA TYR A 168 38.36 2.08 -3.42
C TYR A 168 39.81 1.89 -3.92
N ASP A 169 40.36 2.91 -4.59
CA ASP A 169 41.72 2.90 -5.16
C ASP A 169 42.81 3.29 -4.14
N ASP A 170 42.43 3.74 -2.94
CA ASP A 170 43.37 4.13 -1.88
C ASP A 170 43.81 2.91 -1.04
N ASP A 171 44.89 2.28 -1.50
CA ASP A 171 45.59 1.15 -0.87
C ASP A 171 45.98 1.42 0.60
N SER A 172 46.06 2.69 1.02
CA SER A 172 46.39 3.05 2.41
C SER A 172 45.22 2.84 3.38
N LYS A 173 43.97 2.87 2.88
CA LYS A 173 42.73 2.73 3.66
C LYS A 173 42.08 1.37 3.52
N ILE A 174 42.24 0.70 2.38
CA ILE A 174 41.79 -0.67 2.13
C ILE A 174 43.04 -1.57 2.11
N LYS A 175 43.72 -1.70 3.24
CA LYS A 175 44.88 -2.59 3.33
C LYS A 175 44.41 -4.04 3.20
N ALA A 176 45.00 -4.77 2.26
CA ALA A 176 44.90 -6.23 2.24
C ALA A 176 45.71 -6.77 3.45
N SER A 177 45.02 -7.25 4.48
CA SER A 177 45.67 -7.99 5.56
C SER A 177 45.84 -9.44 5.10
N SER A 178 47.06 -9.93 5.02
CA SER A 178 47.31 -11.36 4.82
C SER A 178 46.92 -12.10 6.09
N VAL A 179 45.92 -12.97 6.00
CA VAL A 179 45.56 -13.90 7.06
C VAL A 179 46.11 -15.26 6.65
N ILE A 180 47.01 -15.78 7.47
CA ILE A 180 47.58 -17.13 7.27
C ILE A 180 46.62 -18.11 7.92
N ASN A 181 46.12 -19.07 7.15
CA ASN A 181 45.37 -20.19 7.70
C ASN A 181 46.33 -21.06 8.52
N PRO A 182 46.14 -21.20 9.85
CA PRO A 182 47.09 -21.92 10.71
C PRO A 182 47.13 -23.43 10.44
N GLU A 183 46.12 -24.00 9.80
CA GLU A 183 46.05 -25.46 9.52
C GLU A 183 46.63 -25.83 8.15
N THR A 184 46.49 -24.96 7.15
CA THR A 184 46.96 -25.23 5.77
C THR A 184 48.20 -24.43 5.38
N SER A 185 48.64 -23.48 6.21
CA SER A 185 49.72 -22.52 5.91
C SER A 185 49.50 -21.67 4.66
N GLU A 186 48.29 -21.68 4.10
CA GLU A 186 47.94 -20.87 2.93
C GLU A 186 47.64 -19.42 3.36
N THR A 187 48.29 -18.47 2.69
CA THR A 187 48.05 -17.03 2.86
C THR A 187 46.83 -16.61 2.04
N HIS A 188 45.77 -16.18 2.71
CA HIS A 188 44.65 -15.51 2.06
C HIS A 188 44.77 -14.00 2.25
N LEU A 189 44.63 -13.23 1.16
CA LEU A 189 44.55 -11.78 1.22
C LEU A 189 43.12 -11.38 1.57
N GLN A 190 42.93 -10.76 2.74
CA GLN A 190 41.64 -10.25 3.19
C GLN A 190 41.60 -8.72 3.08
N PHE A 191 40.61 -8.19 2.36
CA PHE A 191 40.43 -6.75 2.18
C PHE A 191 39.63 -6.15 3.35
N ASP A 192 40.18 -5.14 4.05
CA ASP A 192 39.41 -4.39 5.04
C ASP A 192 38.46 -3.40 4.35
N SER A 193 37.19 -3.79 4.22
CA SER A 193 36.13 -3.01 3.57
C SER A 193 35.37 -2.08 4.53
N ARG A 194 35.74 -1.97 5.82
CA ARG A 194 34.99 -1.16 6.80
C ARG A 194 34.90 0.33 6.45
N PRO A 195 35.96 1.02 5.99
CA PRO A 195 35.88 2.43 5.61
C PRO A 195 34.96 2.64 4.40
N LEU A 196 35.05 1.72 3.44
CA LEU A 196 34.23 1.70 2.23
C LEU A 196 32.74 1.55 2.59
N ARG A 197 32.40 0.60 3.46
CA ARG A 197 31.03 0.38 3.96
C ARG A 197 30.47 1.58 4.69
N LYS A 198 31.25 2.23 5.56
CA LYS A 198 30.79 3.42 6.30
C LYS A 198 30.44 4.56 5.34
N PHE A 199 31.22 4.70 4.26
CA PHE A 199 30.96 5.67 3.22
C PHE A 199 29.71 5.33 2.39
N ILE A 200 29.55 4.06 1.98
CA ILE A 200 28.38 3.63 1.19
C ILE A 200 27.10 3.74 2.02
N LYS A 201 27.09 3.29 3.28
CA LYS A 201 25.92 3.43 4.18
C LYS A 201 25.50 4.88 4.36
N SER A 202 26.45 5.80 4.46
CA SER A 202 26.17 7.24 4.67
C SER A 202 25.71 7.96 3.39
N ASN A 203 26.01 7.43 2.21
CA ASN A 203 25.75 8.10 0.92
C ASN A 203 24.99 7.22 -0.09
N ARG A 204 24.20 6.26 0.41
CA ARG A 204 23.58 5.20 -0.40
C ARG A 204 22.69 5.73 -1.52
N GLY A 205 21.92 6.79 -1.27
CA GLY A 205 21.06 7.43 -2.26
C GLY A 205 21.85 8.05 -3.41
N ALA A 206 22.79 8.94 -3.10
CA ALA A 206 23.64 9.60 -4.09
C ALA A 206 24.50 8.60 -4.89
N LEU A 207 25.02 7.56 -4.23
CA LEU A 207 25.77 6.50 -4.92
C LEU A 207 24.87 5.67 -5.85
N ARG A 208 23.63 5.37 -5.46
CA ARG A 208 22.67 4.66 -6.32
C ARG A 208 22.43 5.41 -7.61
N ASP A 209 22.12 6.70 -7.52
CA ASP A 209 21.82 7.52 -8.70
C ASP A 209 23.04 7.65 -9.61
N SER A 210 24.23 7.71 -9.03
CA SER A 210 25.50 7.77 -9.76
C SER A 210 25.83 6.47 -10.48
N VAL A 211 25.70 5.36 -9.77
CA VAL A 211 25.90 4.02 -10.30
C VAL A 211 24.88 3.75 -11.41
N GLU A 212 23.62 4.13 -11.21
CA GLU A 212 22.59 4.04 -12.24
C GLU A 212 22.94 4.91 -13.46
N SER A 213 23.45 6.13 -13.26
CA SER A 213 23.90 7.00 -14.36
C SER A 213 25.09 6.42 -15.13
N GLU A 214 26.07 5.82 -14.47
CA GLU A 214 27.20 5.15 -15.11
C GLU A 214 26.74 3.85 -15.80
N LEU A 215 25.88 3.05 -15.19
CA LEU A 215 25.32 1.84 -15.82
C LEU A 215 24.48 2.17 -17.06
N ARG A 216 23.75 3.30 -17.08
CA ARG A 216 23.06 3.82 -18.27
C ARG A 216 24.07 4.28 -19.34
N LYS A 217 25.15 4.97 -18.94
CA LYS A 217 26.24 5.42 -19.83
C LYS A 217 27.00 4.25 -20.47
N TYR A 218 27.21 3.17 -19.71
CA TYR A 218 27.79 1.91 -20.19
C TYR A 218 26.75 0.97 -20.84
N ARG A 219 25.49 1.42 -21.01
CA ARG A 219 24.40 0.69 -21.68
C ARG A 219 23.97 -0.63 -21.02
N PHE A 220 24.29 -0.83 -19.74
CA PHE A 220 23.79 -1.97 -18.96
C PHE A 220 22.31 -1.82 -18.57
N LEU A 221 21.85 -0.58 -18.39
CA LEU A 221 20.46 -0.26 -18.08
C LEU A 221 19.81 0.44 -19.28
N GLN A 222 19.49 -0.32 -20.34
CA GLN A 222 18.63 0.18 -21.41
C GLN A 222 17.18 -0.17 -21.10
N GLY A 223 16.36 0.87 -20.89
CA GLY A 223 14.92 0.77 -21.08
C GLY A 223 14.60 0.54 -22.56
N GLN A 224 13.43 -0.06 -22.79
CA GLN A 224 12.86 -0.47 -24.08
C GLN A 224 12.94 0.64 -25.15
N GLY A 225 14.06 0.76 -25.86
CA GLY A 225 14.22 1.83 -26.85
C GLY A 225 15.65 2.14 -27.30
N SER A 226 16.43 1.17 -27.75
CA SER A 226 17.41 1.43 -28.84
C SER A 226 17.82 0.11 -29.49
N SER A 227 17.60 0.02 -30.79
CA SER A 227 18.00 -1.09 -31.65
C SER A 227 19.52 -1.16 -31.82
N GLY A 228 20.11 -2.34 -31.60
CA GLY A 228 21.13 -2.84 -32.53
C GLY A 228 22.53 -3.23 -32.04
N ARG A 229 22.85 -3.28 -30.75
CA ARG A 229 24.07 -3.97 -30.26
C ARG A 229 23.81 -4.62 -28.90
N ASP A 230 24.14 -5.90 -28.78
CA ASP A 230 24.02 -6.67 -27.54
C ASP A 230 24.70 -5.94 -26.38
N ALA A 231 24.04 -5.94 -25.22
CA ALA A 231 24.64 -5.45 -23.99
C ALA A 231 25.92 -6.26 -23.71
N PRO A 232 27.02 -5.64 -23.25
CA PRO A 232 28.21 -6.38 -22.88
C PRO A 232 27.87 -7.34 -21.74
N THR A 233 27.87 -8.65 -22.01
CA THR A 233 27.51 -9.72 -21.05
C THR A 233 28.72 -10.31 -20.32
N SER A 234 29.94 -9.82 -20.55
CA SER A 234 31.13 -10.36 -19.91
C SER A 234 31.40 -9.72 -18.54
N LEU A 235 31.67 -10.55 -17.53
CA LEU A 235 32.02 -10.14 -16.16
C LEU A 235 33.19 -9.13 -16.10
N SER A 236 34.09 -9.19 -17.09
CA SER A 236 35.27 -8.32 -17.25
C SER A 236 34.97 -6.89 -17.69
N SER A 237 33.74 -6.61 -18.12
CA SER A 237 33.33 -5.29 -18.63
C SER A 237 32.73 -4.37 -17.54
N LEU A 238 32.47 -4.90 -16.35
CA LEU A 238 32.01 -4.15 -15.20
C LEU A 238 33.23 -3.64 -14.42
N PRO A 239 33.34 -2.32 -14.16
CA PRO A 239 34.29 -1.81 -13.19
C PRO A 239 34.18 -2.59 -11.86
N PRO A 240 35.30 -3.08 -11.28
CA PRO A 240 35.30 -3.85 -10.02
C PRO A 240 34.56 -3.16 -8.86
N MET A 241 34.57 -1.84 -8.88
CA MET A 241 33.84 -0.96 -7.97
C MET A 241 32.29 -1.14 -8.08
N LEU A 242 31.76 -1.31 -9.28
CA LEU A 242 30.33 -1.57 -9.51
C LEU A 242 29.95 -2.98 -9.02
N GLN A 243 30.83 -3.96 -9.19
CA GLN A 243 30.62 -5.31 -8.65
C GLN A 243 30.54 -5.27 -7.12
N THR A 244 31.40 -4.49 -6.47
CA THR A 244 31.40 -4.31 -5.01
C THR A 244 30.12 -3.63 -4.53
N TYR A 245 29.67 -2.56 -5.20
CA TYR A 245 28.39 -1.91 -4.89
C TYR A 245 27.18 -2.80 -5.16
N LEU A 246 27.11 -3.48 -6.31
CA LEU A 246 26.01 -4.39 -6.65
C LEU A 246 25.97 -5.62 -5.74
N SER A 247 27.13 -6.06 -5.22
CA SER A 247 27.20 -7.12 -4.20
C SER A 247 26.66 -6.69 -2.82
N GLU A 248 26.52 -5.38 -2.58
CA GLU A 248 25.96 -4.82 -1.34
C GLU A 248 24.44 -4.58 -1.45
N VAL A 249 23.91 -4.44 -2.67
CA VAL A 249 22.47 -4.24 -2.88
C VAL A 249 21.74 -5.57 -2.84
N ALA A 250 21.25 -5.95 -1.66
CA ALA A 250 20.29 -7.04 -1.51
C ALA A 250 19.01 -6.76 -2.32
N ARG A 251 18.61 -7.70 -3.17
CA ARG A 251 17.32 -7.62 -3.88
C ARG A 251 16.18 -7.94 -2.91
N ILE A 252 15.11 -7.17 -2.99
CA ILE A 252 13.87 -7.45 -2.26
C ILE A 252 13.08 -8.45 -3.10
N GLU A 253 12.80 -9.61 -2.53
CA GLU A 253 11.86 -10.60 -3.09
C GLU A 253 10.41 -10.07 -3.06
N HIS A 254 9.50 -10.73 -3.77
CA HIS A 254 8.09 -10.38 -3.74
C HIS A 254 7.56 -10.36 -2.30
N SER A 255 7.01 -9.24 -1.86
CA SER A 255 6.40 -9.12 -0.54
C SER A 255 4.91 -9.41 -0.58
N SER A 256 4.45 -10.15 0.43
CA SER A 256 3.03 -10.36 0.70
C SER A 256 2.50 -9.22 1.57
N ARG A 257 1.27 -8.81 1.29
CA ARG A 257 0.47 -7.83 2.03
C ARG A 257 -0.51 -8.61 2.88
N TYR A 258 -0.15 -8.81 4.13
CA TYR A 258 -0.96 -9.43 5.18
C TYR A 258 -1.96 -8.40 5.70
N VAL A 259 -3.23 -8.80 5.81
CA VAL A 259 -4.33 -7.89 6.19
C VAL A 259 -5.27 -8.50 7.22
N LEU A 260 -5.28 -9.82 7.40
CA LEU A 260 -6.27 -10.53 8.22
C LEU A 260 -6.06 -10.29 9.72
N TRP A 261 -4.81 -10.08 10.12
CA TRP A 261 -4.40 -9.89 11.52
C TRP A 261 -5.14 -8.76 12.25
N GLN A 262 -5.69 -7.78 11.52
CA GLN A 262 -6.29 -6.56 12.07
C GLN A 262 -7.79 -6.70 12.43
N PHE A 263 -8.42 -7.84 12.08
CA PHE A 263 -9.84 -8.09 12.35
C PHE A 263 -10.09 -8.95 13.59
N VAL A 264 -9.02 -9.37 14.27
CA VAL A 264 -9.10 -10.22 15.45
C VAL A 264 -9.09 -9.37 16.71
N ASN A 265 -9.92 -9.74 17.69
CA ASN A 265 -9.90 -9.11 19.00
C ASN A 265 -8.68 -9.57 19.78
N ARG A 266 -7.71 -8.68 20.05
CA ARG A 266 -6.53 -9.04 20.85
C ARG A 266 -6.75 -8.74 22.32
N ALA A 267 -6.34 -9.69 23.14
CA ALA A 267 -6.21 -9.52 24.58
C ALA A 267 -4.81 -9.96 25.01
N ILE A 268 -4.02 -9.04 25.56
CA ILE A 268 -2.72 -9.37 26.14
C ILE A 268 -2.96 -9.90 27.55
N SER A 269 -2.68 -11.18 27.77
CA SER A 269 -2.79 -11.82 29.08
C SER A 269 -1.42 -12.31 29.52
N SER A 270 -0.62 -11.39 30.07
CA SER A 270 0.73 -11.69 30.51
C SER A 270 0.72 -12.71 31.66
N GLY A 271 1.63 -13.68 31.60
CA GLY A 271 1.85 -14.64 32.68
C GLY A 271 1.13 -15.99 32.56
N ILE A 272 0.38 -16.24 31.49
CA ILE A 272 -0.20 -17.58 31.22
C ILE A 272 0.83 -18.47 30.50
N PRO A 273 1.24 -19.62 31.05
CA PRO A 273 2.16 -20.52 30.37
C PRO A 273 1.49 -21.24 29.19
N PRO A 274 2.25 -21.70 28.19
CA PRO A 274 1.72 -22.48 27.08
C PRO A 274 1.09 -23.79 27.59
N GLY A 275 0.00 -24.20 26.96
CA GLY A 275 -0.81 -25.36 27.34
C GLY A 275 -1.99 -25.03 28.26
N GLN A 276 -2.05 -23.82 28.84
CA GLN A 276 -3.23 -23.37 29.58
C GLN A 276 -4.31 -22.80 28.66
N THR A 277 -5.55 -22.85 29.14
CA THR A 277 -6.73 -22.31 28.46
C THR A 277 -7.13 -20.97 29.07
N THR A 278 -7.25 -19.94 28.25
CA THR A 278 -7.98 -18.71 28.61
C THR A 278 -9.41 -18.83 28.10
N THR A 279 -10.38 -18.26 28.79
CA THR A 279 -11.80 -18.30 28.38
C THR A 279 -12.25 -16.91 27.98
N VAL A 280 -12.75 -16.78 26.75
CA VAL A 280 -13.39 -15.55 26.29
C VAL A 280 -14.87 -15.64 26.58
N PHE A 281 -15.37 -14.77 27.45
CA PHE A 281 -16.77 -14.75 27.86
C PHE A 281 -17.62 -13.94 26.89
N ARG A 282 -18.80 -14.48 26.61
CA ARG A 282 -19.91 -13.81 25.95
C ARG A 282 -21.04 -13.65 26.94
N VAL A 283 -21.51 -12.43 27.12
CA VAL A 283 -22.71 -12.14 27.90
C VAL A 283 -23.89 -12.07 26.94
N ARG A 284 -24.96 -12.83 27.21
CA ARG A 284 -26.18 -12.80 26.40
C ARG A 284 -26.98 -11.54 26.70
N ASN A 285 -27.58 -10.93 25.68
CA ASN A 285 -28.55 -9.86 25.88
C ASN A 285 -29.77 -10.40 26.65
N LEU A 286 -30.38 -9.54 27.46
CA LEU A 286 -31.64 -9.87 28.13
C LEU A 286 -32.70 -10.20 27.09
N GLU A 287 -33.53 -11.19 27.38
CA GLU A 287 -34.62 -11.58 26.50
C GLU A 287 -35.63 -10.41 26.43
N PRO A 288 -35.89 -9.88 25.22
CA PRO A 288 -36.83 -8.77 25.08
C PRO A 288 -38.27 -9.27 25.22
N GLY A 289 -39.14 -8.43 25.77
CA GLY A 289 -40.58 -8.63 25.66
C GLY A 289 -41.02 -8.70 24.19
N THR A 290 -41.98 -9.57 23.90
CA THR A 290 -42.53 -9.79 22.55
C THR A 290 -43.57 -8.75 22.16
N ASN A 291 -44.30 -8.22 23.14
CA ASN A 291 -45.38 -7.26 22.95
C ASN A 291 -45.14 -6.02 23.80
N SER A 292 -45.76 -4.90 23.42
CA SER A 292 -45.71 -3.67 24.23
C SER A 292 -46.28 -3.86 25.64
N GLY A 293 -47.28 -4.76 25.80
CA GLY A 293 -47.87 -5.11 27.09
C GLY A 293 -46.89 -5.78 28.07
N ASP A 294 -45.85 -6.44 27.57
CA ASP A 294 -44.82 -7.08 28.41
C ASP A 294 -43.99 -6.03 29.19
N TRP A 295 -44.03 -4.78 28.73
CA TRP A 295 -43.34 -3.64 29.33
C TRP A 295 -44.27 -2.76 30.18
N GLN A 296 -45.57 -3.05 30.20
CA GLN A 296 -46.56 -2.24 30.90
C GLN A 296 -46.59 -2.60 32.39
N LEU A 297 -46.20 -1.63 33.21
CA LEU A 297 -46.32 -1.71 34.66
C LEU A 297 -47.57 -0.92 35.08
N ASP A 298 -48.73 -1.57 35.06
CA ASP A 298 -49.93 -0.98 35.65
C ASP A 298 -49.86 -1.06 37.18
N PRO A 299 -50.39 -0.07 37.92
CA PRO A 299 -50.40 -0.10 39.39
C PRO A 299 -51.11 -1.31 40.01
N SER A 300 -51.90 -2.04 39.21
CA SER A 300 -52.62 -3.26 39.58
C SER A 300 -51.87 -4.55 39.21
N VAL A 301 -50.70 -4.47 38.57
CA VAL A 301 -49.88 -5.62 38.20
C VAL A 301 -48.79 -5.78 39.25
N ASP A 302 -48.81 -6.89 39.97
CA ASP A 302 -47.79 -7.20 40.98
C ASP A 302 -46.44 -7.39 40.29
N ILE A 303 -45.47 -6.56 40.66
CA ILE A 303 -44.09 -6.72 40.21
C ILE A 303 -43.54 -7.98 40.85
N THR A 304 -43.23 -8.97 40.03
CA THR A 304 -42.67 -10.22 40.52
C THR A 304 -41.30 -9.96 41.18
N THR A 305 -40.99 -10.69 42.24
CA THR A 305 -39.65 -10.67 42.85
C THR A 305 -38.65 -11.56 42.11
N GLU A 306 -39.10 -12.27 41.07
CA GLU A 306 -38.25 -13.13 40.26
C GLU A 306 -37.30 -12.27 39.43
N LYS A 307 -36.01 -12.60 39.52
CA LYS A 307 -34.95 -11.87 38.81
C LYS A 307 -34.64 -12.63 37.52
N GLN A 308 -34.61 -11.93 36.40
CA GLN A 308 -34.12 -12.51 35.15
C GLN A 308 -32.62 -12.83 35.30
N PRO A 309 -32.19 -14.09 35.08
CA PRO A 309 -30.78 -14.45 35.19
C PRO A 309 -29.98 -13.87 34.03
N LEU A 310 -28.85 -13.22 34.33
CA LEU A 310 -27.87 -12.87 33.31
C LEU A 310 -27.08 -14.13 32.94
N GLN A 311 -27.31 -14.65 31.73
CA GLN A 311 -26.61 -15.83 31.22
C GLN A 311 -25.36 -15.40 30.45
N GLY A 312 -24.26 -16.12 30.64
CA GLY A 312 -23.02 -15.92 29.89
C GLY A 312 -22.27 -17.24 29.70
N ASN A 313 -21.73 -17.43 28.50
CA ASN A 313 -21.00 -18.63 28.11
C ASN A 313 -19.59 -18.24 27.65
N GLY A 314 -18.65 -19.17 27.74
CA GLY A 314 -17.23 -18.92 27.44
C GLY A 314 -16.69 -19.83 26.37
N VAL A 315 -15.93 -19.29 25.43
CA VAL A 315 -15.15 -20.08 24.46
C VAL A 315 -13.74 -20.28 25.01
N PRO A 316 -13.29 -21.52 25.24
CA PRO A 316 -11.93 -21.80 25.70
C PRO A 316 -10.94 -21.66 24.53
N ILE A 317 -9.88 -20.88 24.74
CA ILE A 317 -8.76 -20.68 23.84
C ILE A 317 -7.51 -21.26 24.48
N VAL A 318 -6.90 -22.25 23.83
CA VAL A 318 -5.65 -22.87 24.30
C VAL A 318 -4.47 -22.02 23.84
N ILE A 319 -3.65 -21.56 24.79
CA ILE A 319 -2.40 -20.88 24.49
C ILE A 319 -1.37 -21.91 24.07
N ARG A 320 -0.75 -21.72 22.91
CA ARG A 320 0.25 -22.62 22.35
C ARG A 320 1.58 -21.90 22.20
N GLU A 321 2.65 -22.68 22.25
CA GLU A 321 3.97 -22.22 21.82
C GLU A 321 4.05 -22.30 20.29
N ASN A 322 4.28 -21.15 19.66
CA ASN A 322 4.45 -21.02 18.22
C ASN A 322 5.87 -20.52 17.93
N GLY A 323 6.45 -20.93 16.81
CA GLY A 323 7.79 -20.51 16.44
C GLY A 323 8.39 -21.29 15.29
N MET A 324 9.60 -20.89 14.92
CA MET A 324 10.48 -21.66 14.02
C MET A 324 11.29 -22.67 14.84
N GLY A 325 11.58 -23.83 14.25
CA GLY A 325 12.26 -24.95 14.91
C GLY A 325 11.61 -26.32 14.69
N LYS A 326 10.46 -26.37 14.00
CA LYS A 326 9.75 -27.63 13.75
C LYS A 326 10.45 -28.43 12.65
N ASP A 327 11.11 -29.51 13.03
CA ASP A 327 11.71 -30.50 12.11
C ASP A 327 10.75 -31.67 11.82
N VAL A 328 9.54 -31.36 11.35
CA VAL A 328 8.52 -32.38 11.06
C VAL A 328 7.88 -32.13 9.69
N THR A 329 7.82 -33.17 8.85
CA THR A 329 7.18 -33.20 7.53
C THR A 329 5.67 -32.88 7.61
N PRO A 330 5.04 -32.21 6.62
CA PRO A 330 5.52 -31.86 5.27
C PRO A 330 6.31 -30.56 5.15
N VAL A 331 6.22 -29.65 6.13
CA VAL A 331 6.91 -28.36 6.09
C VAL A 331 7.87 -28.25 7.26
N LYS A 332 9.17 -28.36 6.95
CA LYS A 332 10.25 -28.12 7.91
C LYS A 332 10.50 -26.62 8.03
N LEU A 333 10.26 -26.06 9.21
CA LEU A 333 10.57 -24.66 9.53
C LEU A 333 11.82 -24.64 10.40
N ALA A 334 12.98 -24.82 9.78
CA ALA A 334 14.26 -24.84 10.51
C ALA A 334 14.66 -23.42 10.99
N PRO A 335 15.40 -23.29 12.11
CA PRO A 335 16.02 -22.03 12.51
C PRO A 335 16.99 -21.52 11.44
N VAL A 336 17.18 -20.20 11.39
CA VAL A 336 18.14 -19.58 10.48
C VAL A 336 19.52 -19.63 11.13
N ALA A 337 20.44 -20.40 10.56
CA ALA A 337 21.82 -20.49 11.04
C ALA A 337 22.75 -19.60 10.20
N ILE A 338 23.49 -18.71 10.86
CA ILE A 338 24.52 -17.87 10.24
C ILE A 338 25.86 -18.19 10.92
N PRO A 339 26.89 -18.63 10.17
CA PRO A 339 28.20 -18.81 10.76
C PRO A 339 28.80 -17.46 11.20
N GLU A 340 29.50 -17.44 12.32
CA GLU A 340 29.99 -16.20 12.93
C GLU A 340 30.90 -15.40 11.98
N PHE A 341 31.72 -16.09 11.19
CA PHE A 341 32.55 -15.48 10.15
C PHE A 341 31.71 -14.65 9.16
N TRP A 342 30.58 -15.18 8.68
CA TRP A 342 29.73 -14.46 7.75
C TRP A 342 29.07 -13.26 8.41
N MET A 343 28.67 -13.37 9.67
CA MET A 343 28.11 -12.24 10.39
C MET A 343 29.13 -11.12 10.63
N ALA A 344 30.38 -11.48 10.95
CA ALA A 344 31.46 -10.51 11.17
C ALA A 344 31.99 -9.87 9.87
N HIS A 345 31.95 -10.61 8.74
CA HIS A 345 32.56 -10.18 7.48
C HIS A 345 31.56 -9.85 6.36
N SER A 346 30.26 -10.09 6.52
CA SER A 346 29.25 -9.73 5.52
C SER A 346 29.20 -8.23 5.27
N LEU A 347 29.15 -7.83 4.00
CA LEU A 347 28.96 -6.45 3.54
C LEU A 347 27.54 -5.93 3.83
N ILE A 348 26.56 -6.83 3.86
CA ILE A 348 25.16 -6.55 4.17
C ILE A 348 24.96 -6.58 5.69
N ASP A 349 24.09 -5.71 6.18
CA ASP A 349 23.58 -5.74 7.55
C ASP A 349 22.68 -6.97 7.75
N LEU A 350 23.32 -8.12 8.01
CA LEU A 350 22.64 -9.41 8.13
C LEU A 350 21.68 -9.44 9.32
N GLU A 351 21.98 -8.73 10.39
CA GLU A 351 21.12 -8.69 11.58
C GLU A 351 19.80 -8.00 11.26
N ARG A 352 19.84 -6.83 10.63
CA ARG A 352 18.63 -6.13 10.21
C ARG A 352 17.84 -6.93 9.17
N ALA A 353 18.54 -7.47 8.17
CA ALA A 353 17.89 -8.29 7.15
C ALA A 353 17.23 -9.54 7.74
N LEU A 354 17.88 -10.16 8.73
CA LEU A 354 17.33 -11.30 9.45
C LEU A 354 16.10 -10.90 10.28
N GLN A 355 16.15 -9.79 11.01
CA GLN A 355 15.00 -9.29 11.77
C GLN A 355 13.80 -9.02 10.87
N ASP A 356 14.02 -8.35 9.73
CA ASP A 356 12.97 -8.05 8.75
C ASP A 356 12.34 -9.35 8.20
N ARG A 357 13.16 -10.37 7.88
CA ARG A 357 12.68 -11.66 7.33
C ARG A 357 12.01 -12.55 8.36
N LEU A 358 12.53 -12.62 9.58
CA LEU A 358 11.88 -13.35 10.68
C LEU A 358 10.56 -12.68 11.07
N GLY A 359 10.51 -11.34 11.06
CA GLY A 359 9.27 -10.58 11.25
C GLY A 359 8.25 -10.82 10.14
N GLU A 360 8.68 -10.83 8.87
CA GLU A 360 7.81 -11.16 7.74
C GLU A 360 7.24 -12.58 7.84
N ASN A 361 8.06 -13.55 8.26
CA ASN A 361 7.61 -14.92 8.49
C ASN A 361 6.59 -15.03 9.63
N TYR A 362 6.80 -14.30 10.73
CA TYR A 362 5.85 -14.22 11.83
C TYR A 362 4.51 -13.59 11.38
N HIS A 363 4.53 -12.50 10.61
CA HIS A 363 3.30 -11.91 10.07
C HIS A 363 2.55 -12.84 9.10
N CYS A 364 3.28 -13.68 8.36
CA CYS A 364 2.67 -14.74 7.56
C CYS A 364 1.93 -15.76 8.43
N PHE A 365 2.53 -16.17 9.55
CA PHE A 365 1.89 -17.04 10.53
C PHE A 365 0.62 -16.42 11.12
N GLU A 366 0.66 -15.15 11.53
CA GLU A 366 -0.53 -14.43 12.02
C GLU A 366 -1.66 -14.47 10.99
N ASP A 367 -1.37 -14.15 9.73
CA ASP A 367 -2.38 -14.11 8.65
C ASP A 367 -2.95 -15.51 8.36
N ILE A 368 -2.12 -16.56 8.37
CA ILE A 368 -2.56 -17.95 8.19
C ILE A 368 -3.46 -18.41 9.35
N ALA A 369 -3.09 -18.11 10.59
CA ALA A 369 -3.88 -18.49 11.77
C ALA A 369 -5.29 -17.87 11.70
N VAL A 370 -5.41 -16.63 11.23
CA VAL A 370 -6.70 -15.98 11.01
C VAL A 370 -7.44 -16.57 9.81
N LEU A 371 -6.74 -16.84 8.71
CA LEU A 371 -7.35 -17.46 7.53
C LEU A 371 -7.96 -18.84 7.85
N GLU A 372 -7.28 -19.66 8.66
CA GLU A 372 -7.80 -20.96 9.12
C GLU A 372 -9.11 -20.81 9.90
N MET A 373 -9.23 -19.78 10.75
CA MET A 373 -10.48 -19.48 11.45
C MET A 373 -11.57 -19.02 10.48
N LEU A 374 -11.26 -18.13 9.52
CA LEU A 374 -12.25 -17.63 8.56
C LEU A 374 -12.75 -18.72 7.62
N LEU A 375 -11.89 -19.64 7.17
CA LEU A 375 -12.26 -20.77 6.33
C LEU A 375 -13.09 -21.84 7.05
N ALA A 376 -13.21 -21.76 8.38
CA ALA A 376 -14.08 -22.65 9.14
C ALA A 376 -15.57 -22.32 8.98
N THR A 377 -15.93 -21.16 8.38
CA THR A 377 -17.33 -20.81 8.13
C THR A 377 -17.95 -21.69 7.05
N THR A 378 -19.16 -22.20 7.33
CA THR A 378 -20.00 -22.92 6.36
C THR A 378 -20.95 -21.98 5.61
N ALA A 379 -21.06 -20.71 6.03
CA ALA A 379 -21.93 -19.73 5.41
C ALA A 379 -21.25 -19.11 4.18
N VAL A 380 -21.55 -19.68 3.01
CA VAL A 380 -21.02 -19.25 1.73
C VAL A 380 -22.08 -18.48 0.95
N VAL A 381 -21.67 -17.39 0.29
CA VAL A 381 -22.53 -16.57 -0.57
C VAL A 381 -21.90 -16.30 -1.94
N TYR A 382 -22.75 -16.16 -2.93
CA TYR A 382 -22.41 -15.93 -4.34
C TYR A 382 -23.24 -14.77 -4.90
N ASN A 383 -22.69 -14.12 -5.93
CA ASN A 383 -23.41 -13.11 -6.70
C ASN A 383 -24.22 -13.75 -7.84
N ASN A 384 -25.51 -13.45 -7.91
CA ASN A 384 -26.38 -13.75 -9.04
C ASN A 384 -26.98 -12.46 -9.62
N GLY A 385 -26.21 -11.73 -10.42
CA GLY A 385 -26.69 -10.55 -11.14
C GLY A 385 -26.99 -9.33 -10.25
N GLY A 386 -26.41 -9.27 -9.05
CA GLY A 386 -26.68 -8.25 -8.04
C GLY A 386 -27.38 -8.81 -6.79
N ASP A 387 -27.98 -10.00 -6.89
CA ASP A 387 -28.63 -10.66 -5.76
C ASP A 387 -27.70 -11.65 -5.05
N VAL A 388 -27.95 -11.88 -3.76
CA VAL A 388 -27.19 -12.83 -2.93
C VAL A 388 -27.86 -14.20 -3.00
N VAL A 389 -27.09 -15.22 -3.38
CA VAL A 389 -27.51 -16.63 -3.31
C VAL A 389 -26.51 -17.45 -2.50
N THR A 390 -26.95 -18.53 -1.86
CA THR A 390 -26.10 -19.36 -0.97
C THR A 390 -25.61 -20.63 -1.62
N LEU A 391 -26.13 -21.00 -2.80
CA LEU A 391 -25.72 -22.18 -3.55
C LEU A 391 -25.10 -21.78 -4.90
N PRO A 392 -24.02 -22.45 -5.32
CA PRO A 392 -23.38 -22.17 -6.61
C PRO A 392 -24.27 -22.49 -7.81
N ALA A 393 -25.17 -23.47 -7.67
CA ALA A 393 -26.10 -23.88 -8.73
C ALA A 393 -27.15 -22.80 -9.07
N ASP A 394 -27.46 -21.92 -8.12
CA ASP A 394 -28.46 -20.86 -8.27
C ASP A 394 -27.89 -19.64 -9.01
N VAL A 395 -26.57 -19.59 -9.22
CA VAL A 395 -25.93 -18.55 -10.04
C VAL A 395 -26.30 -18.79 -11.49
N ALA A 396 -27.17 -17.93 -12.03
CA ALA A 396 -27.66 -18.03 -13.39
C ALA A 396 -26.50 -17.95 -14.40
N ALA A 397 -26.68 -18.57 -15.58
CA ALA A 397 -25.65 -18.58 -16.63
C ALA A 397 -25.17 -17.18 -17.02
N ASN A 398 -26.07 -16.18 -16.98
CA ASN A 398 -25.79 -14.76 -17.24
C ASN A 398 -25.69 -13.91 -15.97
N GLY A 399 -25.80 -14.52 -14.78
CA GLY A 399 -25.76 -13.84 -13.48
C GLY A 399 -24.37 -13.31 -13.11
N GLY A 400 -23.36 -13.59 -13.94
CA GLY A 400 -22.12 -12.82 -13.92
C GLY A 400 -21.36 -12.88 -12.61
N GLY A 401 -21.36 -14.03 -11.91
CA GLY A 401 -20.86 -14.31 -10.53
C GLY A 401 -19.49 -13.75 -10.15
N GLN A 402 -19.35 -12.45 -10.25
CA GLN A 402 -18.22 -11.57 -10.03
C GLN A 402 -18.65 -10.54 -9.00
N ILE A 403 -17.70 -9.88 -8.34
CA ILE A 403 -18.07 -8.83 -7.39
C ILE A 403 -18.51 -7.57 -8.13
N SER A 404 -19.71 -7.06 -7.82
CA SER A 404 -20.25 -5.79 -8.30
C SER A 404 -20.70 -4.90 -7.13
N GLU A 405 -20.91 -3.62 -7.42
CA GLU A 405 -21.46 -2.62 -6.47
C GLU A 405 -22.86 -3.03 -6.00
N ASP A 406 -23.76 -3.34 -6.95
CA ASP A 406 -25.12 -3.81 -6.65
C ASP A 406 -25.15 -5.05 -5.75
N PHE A 407 -24.22 -5.98 -5.94
CA PHE A 407 -24.09 -7.16 -5.09
C PHE A 407 -23.65 -6.81 -3.67
N LEU A 408 -22.75 -5.84 -3.49
CA LEU A 408 -22.38 -5.39 -2.15
C LEU A 408 -23.58 -4.76 -1.45
N ALA A 409 -24.36 -3.92 -2.13
CA ALA A 409 -25.59 -3.36 -1.54
C ALA A 409 -26.58 -4.45 -1.07
N SER A 410 -26.81 -5.48 -1.89
CA SER A 410 -27.64 -6.63 -1.51
C SER A 410 -27.03 -7.46 -0.39
N LEU A 411 -25.71 -7.62 -0.38
CA LEU A 411 -24.97 -8.33 0.66
C LEU A 411 -25.04 -7.61 2.00
N TYR A 412 -25.02 -6.27 2.01
CA TYR A 412 -25.25 -5.49 3.22
C TYR A 412 -26.62 -5.77 3.82
N ALA A 413 -27.68 -5.71 3.00
CA ALA A 413 -29.04 -5.99 3.44
C ALA A 413 -29.20 -7.45 3.93
N TYR A 414 -28.55 -8.39 3.27
CA TYR A 414 -28.54 -9.80 3.69
C TYR A 414 -27.82 -10.00 5.04
N ALA A 415 -26.66 -9.37 5.24
CA ALA A 415 -25.93 -9.43 6.51
C ALA A 415 -26.72 -8.80 7.67
N ASP A 416 -27.41 -7.69 7.42
CA ASP A 416 -28.30 -7.05 8.40
C ASP A 416 -29.52 -7.92 8.74
N MET A 417 -30.13 -8.58 7.75
CA MET A 417 -31.19 -9.56 7.97
C MET A 417 -30.74 -10.73 8.86
N LEU A 418 -29.48 -11.17 8.70
CA LEU A 418 -28.85 -12.19 9.55
C LEU A 418 -28.44 -11.67 10.94
N LYS A 419 -28.61 -10.37 11.22
CA LYS A 419 -28.23 -9.69 12.47
C LYS A 419 -26.74 -9.81 12.79
N ILE A 420 -25.90 -9.82 11.77
CA ILE A 420 -24.44 -9.78 11.95
C ILE A 420 -24.07 -8.42 12.57
N PRO A 421 -23.27 -8.38 13.64
CA PRO A 421 -22.90 -7.10 14.24
C PRO A 421 -21.97 -6.31 13.32
N THR A 422 -22.34 -5.06 13.03
CA THR A 422 -21.50 -4.10 12.32
C THR A 422 -20.37 -3.57 13.19
N PHE A 423 -19.35 -2.95 12.56
CA PHE A 423 -18.40 -2.10 13.27
C PHE A 423 -19.12 -0.86 13.83
N ARG A 424 -18.46 -0.12 14.74
CA ARG A 424 -19.08 1.02 15.44
C ARG A 424 -19.61 2.14 14.54
N ASP A 425 -19.13 2.22 13.31
CA ASP A 425 -19.57 3.18 12.30
C ASP A 425 -20.74 2.67 11.45
N GLY A 426 -21.30 1.50 11.78
CA GLY A 426 -22.42 0.89 11.07
C GLY A 426 -22.03 0.15 9.79
N LYS A 427 -20.72 0.00 9.50
CA LYS A 427 -20.23 -0.69 8.30
C LYS A 427 -19.72 -2.09 8.62
N TYR A 428 -19.61 -2.95 7.62
CA TYR A 428 -18.92 -4.25 7.72
C TYR A 428 -17.53 -4.17 7.08
N ALA A 429 -16.65 -5.14 7.36
CA ALA A 429 -15.38 -5.26 6.65
C ALA A 429 -15.49 -6.31 5.56
N TYR A 430 -15.15 -5.95 4.33
CA TYR A 430 -15.00 -6.90 3.24
C TYR A 430 -13.52 -7.05 2.88
N ILE A 431 -13.00 -8.23 3.15
CA ILE A 431 -11.60 -8.59 2.91
C ILE A 431 -11.55 -9.42 1.64
N CYS A 432 -10.89 -8.90 0.62
CA CYS A 432 -10.97 -9.46 -0.72
C CYS A 432 -9.60 -9.69 -1.37
N PRO A 433 -9.44 -10.76 -2.15
CA PRO A 433 -8.23 -10.95 -2.95
C PRO A 433 -8.22 -9.95 -4.12
N SER A 434 -7.02 -9.64 -4.64
CA SER A 434 -6.84 -8.67 -5.74
C SER A 434 -7.80 -8.80 -6.94
N PRO A 435 -8.20 -10.01 -7.40
CA PRO A 435 -9.16 -10.14 -8.50
C PRO A 435 -10.54 -9.55 -8.19
N HIS A 436 -11.05 -9.70 -6.96
CA HIS A 436 -12.34 -9.13 -6.55
C HIS A 436 -12.29 -7.60 -6.59
N LEU A 437 -11.20 -7.01 -6.11
CA LEU A 437 -11.00 -5.57 -6.18
C LEU A 437 -10.97 -5.07 -7.64
N GLY A 438 -10.35 -5.84 -8.54
CA GLY A 438 -10.34 -5.53 -9.97
C GLY A 438 -11.73 -5.56 -10.61
N GLN A 439 -12.60 -6.46 -10.16
CA GLN A 439 -14.00 -6.55 -10.59
C GLN A 439 -14.84 -5.40 -10.05
N LEU A 440 -14.71 -5.12 -8.75
CA LEU A 440 -15.41 -4.01 -8.11
C LEU A 440 -15.05 -2.67 -8.75
N ARG A 441 -13.75 -2.41 -9.02
CA ARG A 441 -13.30 -1.21 -9.76
C ARG A 441 -13.95 -1.07 -11.13
N LYS A 442 -14.16 -2.17 -11.85
CA LYS A 442 -14.82 -2.15 -13.16
C LYS A 442 -16.32 -1.86 -13.03
N SER A 443 -16.97 -2.44 -12.02
CA SER A 443 -18.38 -2.17 -11.71
C SER A 443 -18.61 -0.70 -11.37
N MET A 444 -17.84 -0.16 -10.41
CA MET A 444 -17.97 1.23 -9.99
C MET A 444 -17.69 2.21 -11.12
N LYS A 445 -16.69 1.92 -11.97
CA LYS A 445 -16.40 2.76 -13.14
C LYS A 445 -17.57 2.83 -14.12
N LYS A 446 -18.37 1.76 -14.26
CA LYS A 446 -19.59 1.78 -15.08
C LYS A 446 -20.64 2.75 -14.53
N ASN A 447 -20.69 2.88 -13.20
CA ASN A 447 -21.62 3.75 -12.48
C ASN A 447 -21.06 5.15 -12.19
N ASN A 448 -19.84 5.47 -12.66
CA ASN A 448 -19.08 6.68 -12.33
C ASN A 448 -18.80 6.87 -10.83
N SER A 449 -18.85 5.79 -10.04
CA SER A 449 -18.48 5.76 -8.63
C SER A 449 -16.96 5.55 -8.47
N TYR A 450 -16.38 6.08 -7.39
CA TYR A 450 -14.98 5.90 -7.03
C TYR A 450 -14.85 5.55 -5.53
N PHE A 451 -13.75 4.92 -5.15
CA PHE A 451 -13.46 4.66 -3.74
C PHE A 451 -13.26 5.96 -2.98
N ASP A 452 -13.95 6.10 -1.85
CA ASP A 452 -13.62 7.14 -0.88
C ASP A 452 -12.50 6.64 0.05
N SER A 453 -11.32 7.22 -0.11
CA SER A 453 -10.11 6.85 0.66
C SER A 453 -9.81 7.80 1.81
N ASN A 454 -10.67 8.79 2.10
CA ASN A 454 -10.27 9.94 2.90
C ASN A 454 -10.08 9.70 4.41
N ASN A 455 -10.39 8.50 4.92
CA ASN A 455 -10.57 8.31 6.36
C ASN A 455 -9.75 7.14 6.96
N VAL A 456 -8.49 6.92 6.52
CA VAL A 456 -7.65 5.83 7.08
C VAL A 456 -7.46 5.96 8.59
N GLU A 457 -7.31 7.18 9.11
CA GLU A 457 -7.20 7.45 10.55
C GLU A 457 -8.50 7.10 11.29
N GLU A 458 -9.65 7.44 10.72
CA GLU A 458 -10.95 7.09 11.29
C GLU A 458 -11.14 5.57 11.29
N VAL A 459 -10.81 4.88 10.20
CA VAL A 459 -10.87 3.42 10.10
C VAL A 459 -9.94 2.77 11.11
N THR A 460 -8.73 3.32 11.30
CA THR A 460 -7.81 2.87 12.34
C THR A 460 -8.46 3.01 13.72
N SER A 461 -9.09 4.15 14.01
CA SER A 461 -9.78 4.39 15.27
C SER A 461 -10.99 3.46 15.47
N VAL A 462 -11.75 3.18 14.41
CA VAL A 462 -12.91 2.29 14.42
C VAL A 462 -12.47 0.85 14.68
N LEU A 463 -11.44 0.37 13.97
CA LEU A 463 -10.89 -0.96 14.16
C LEU A 463 -10.30 -1.12 15.56
N THR A 464 -9.49 -0.17 16.03
CA THR A 464 -8.92 -0.16 17.39
C THR A 464 -10.02 -0.31 18.46
N ARG A 465 -11.10 0.46 18.33
CA ARG A 465 -12.23 0.44 19.28
C ARG A 465 -13.15 -0.77 19.17
N SER A 466 -13.23 -1.38 17.99
CA SER A 466 -14.12 -2.53 17.74
C SER A 466 -13.42 -3.86 17.97
N THR A 467 -12.09 -3.90 17.85
CA THR A 467 -11.26 -5.09 18.07
C THR A 467 -10.51 -5.07 19.40
N SER A 468 -10.67 -4.00 20.20
CA SER A 468 -9.90 -3.79 21.44
C SER A 468 -8.38 -3.87 21.22
N ASN A 469 -7.91 -3.62 20.00
CA ASN A 469 -6.49 -3.67 19.65
C ASN A 469 -5.84 -2.33 19.98
N GLU A 470 -5.41 -2.15 21.23
CA GLU A 470 -4.70 -0.93 21.67
C GLU A 470 -3.37 -0.70 20.93
N ASP A 471 -2.83 -1.73 20.28
CA ASP A 471 -1.54 -1.72 19.57
C ASP A 471 -1.68 -1.57 18.03
N MET A 472 -2.84 -1.10 17.54
CA MET A 472 -3.03 -0.79 16.11
C MET A 472 -2.33 0.50 15.70
N GLY A 473 -1.00 0.51 15.72
CA GLY A 473 -0.17 1.55 15.10
C GLY A 473 -0.13 1.47 13.57
N ARG A 474 -0.78 0.47 12.95
CA ARG A 474 -0.77 0.24 11.51
C ARG A 474 -2.12 -0.31 11.02
N VAL A 475 -2.62 0.18 9.89
CA VAL A 475 -3.71 -0.44 9.11
C VAL A 475 -3.15 -0.75 7.74
N SER A 476 -3.35 -1.99 7.28
CA SER A 476 -2.78 -2.48 6.03
C SER A 476 -3.86 -2.85 5.03
N GLY A 477 -3.60 -2.55 3.75
CA GLY A 477 -4.44 -3.00 2.63
C GLY A 477 -5.82 -2.34 2.53
N TYR A 478 -6.10 -1.28 3.28
CA TYR A 478 -7.33 -0.50 3.13
C TYR A 478 -7.38 0.18 1.76
N VAL A 479 -8.51 0.05 1.07
CA VAL A 479 -8.72 0.62 -0.27
C VAL A 479 -9.70 1.79 -0.24
N GLY A 480 -10.76 1.68 0.56
CA GLY A 480 -11.81 2.69 0.67
C GLY A 480 -13.13 2.06 1.11
N THR A 481 -14.19 2.87 1.15
CA THR A 481 -15.55 2.38 1.46
C THR A 481 -16.46 2.32 0.25
N VAL A 482 -17.33 1.31 0.19
CA VAL A 482 -18.34 1.10 -0.86
C VAL A 482 -19.59 0.45 -0.23
N ASP A 483 -20.79 0.98 -0.47
CA ASP A 483 -22.09 0.41 -0.06
C ASP A 483 -22.16 -0.19 1.35
N GLY A 484 -21.68 0.54 2.35
CA GLY A 484 -21.71 0.08 3.75
C GLY A 484 -20.58 -0.87 4.13
N PHE A 485 -19.57 -1.06 3.27
CA PHE A 485 -18.38 -1.88 3.54
C PHE A 485 -17.09 -1.05 3.57
N HIS A 486 -16.20 -1.42 4.48
CA HIS A 486 -14.77 -1.13 4.42
C HIS A 486 -14.08 -2.19 3.57
N ILE A 487 -13.47 -1.77 2.45
CA ILE A 487 -12.83 -2.69 1.52
C ILE A 487 -11.34 -2.81 1.86
N PHE A 488 -10.92 -4.02 2.19
CA PHE A 488 -9.53 -4.38 2.40
C PHE A 488 -9.07 -5.37 1.33
N SER A 489 -7.87 -5.16 0.81
CA SER A 489 -7.29 -6.03 -0.19
C SER A 489 -5.92 -6.56 0.24
N GLY A 490 -5.83 -7.89 0.31
CA GLY A 490 -4.61 -8.62 0.55
C GLY A 490 -4.18 -9.43 -0.67
N ASN A 491 -2.88 -9.75 -0.74
CA ASN A 491 -2.35 -10.73 -1.70
C ASN A 491 -1.68 -11.91 -0.97
N SER A 492 -2.03 -12.16 0.29
CA SER A 492 -1.54 -13.30 1.08
C SER A 492 -2.45 -14.53 0.99
N PHE A 493 -3.75 -14.35 0.71
CA PHE A 493 -4.76 -15.42 0.72
C PHE A 493 -5.48 -15.58 -0.64
N SER A 494 -6.15 -16.73 -0.83
CA SER A 494 -6.93 -17.05 -2.05
C SER A 494 -6.15 -16.90 -3.36
N ARG A 495 -4.89 -17.35 -3.37
CA ARG A 495 -3.96 -17.28 -4.52
C ARG A 495 -3.60 -18.65 -5.06
N GLY A 496 -3.27 -18.70 -6.35
CA GLY A 496 -2.80 -19.91 -7.02
C GLY A 496 -3.91 -20.65 -7.77
N ILE A 497 -3.81 -21.98 -7.75
CA ILE A 497 -4.64 -22.95 -8.47
C ILE A 497 -5.70 -23.57 -7.56
N VAL A 498 -6.66 -24.28 -8.15
CA VAL A 498 -7.68 -25.05 -7.41
C VAL A 498 -7.01 -25.96 -6.38
N GLY A 499 -7.53 -25.95 -5.15
CA GLY A 499 -7.03 -26.76 -4.05
C GLY A 499 -6.06 -26.02 -3.12
N THR A 500 -5.65 -24.79 -3.46
CA THR A 500 -5.04 -23.90 -2.46
C THR A 500 -6.14 -23.30 -1.55
N PRO A 501 -5.82 -22.91 -0.31
CA PRO A 501 -6.80 -22.30 0.60
C PRO A 501 -7.49 -21.08 -0.03
N GLY A 502 -8.82 -21.10 -0.05
CA GLY A 502 -9.65 -20.05 -0.65
C GLY A 502 -9.69 -20.01 -2.19
N VAL A 503 -9.30 -21.10 -2.86
CA VAL A 503 -9.41 -21.24 -4.33
C VAL A 503 -10.06 -22.58 -4.68
N GLN A 504 -11.26 -22.51 -5.23
CA GLN A 504 -12.07 -23.68 -5.56
C GLN A 504 -12.49 -23.69 -7.04
N GLN A 505 -12.92 -24.86 -7.51
CA GLN A 505 -13.59 -25.00 -8.79
C GLN A 505 -15.06 -25.33 -8.52
N GLU A 506 -15.96 -24.49 -8.99
CA GLU A 506 -17.39 -24.62 -8.75
C GLU A 506 -18.17 -24.56 -10.06
N THR A 507 -19.32 -25.24 -10.11
CA THR A 507 -20.17 -25.28 -11.30
C THR A 507 -21.33 -24.32 -11.10
N PHE A 508 -21.34 -23.25 -11.88
CA PHE A 508 -22.46 -22.32 -11.99
C PHE A 508 -23.37 -22.72 -13.15
N GLY A 509 -24.52 -22.08 -13.31
CA GLY A 509 -25.46 -22.37 -14.41
C GLY A 509 -24.83 -22.25 -15.81
N GLY A 510 -23.72 -21.53 -15.96
CA GLY A 510 -22.94 -21.38 -17.19
C GLY A 510 -21.70 -22.27 -17.31
N GLY A 511 -21.53 -23.27 -16.43
CA GLY A 511 -20.41 -24.21 -16.43
C GLY A 511 -19.43 -24.06 -15.27
N SER A 512 -18.38 -24.89 -15.29
CA SER A 512 -17.37 -24.93 -14.22
C SER A 512 -16.39 -23.76 -14.30
N ARG A 513 -16.14 -23.11 -13.17
CA ARG A 513 -15.33 -21.89 -13.06
C ARG A 513 -14.44 -21.94 -11.82
N LEU A 514 -13.31 -21.22 -11.93
CA LEU A 514 -12.43 -20.94 -10.81
C LEU A 514 -13.06 -19.84 -9.96
N THR A 515 -13.29 -20.11 -8.69
CA THR A 515 -13.78 -19.15 -7.70
C THR A 515 -12.71 -18.89 -6.65
N ARG A 516 -12.71 -17.66 -6.14
CA ARG A 516 -11.83 -17.22 -5.06
C ARG A 516 -12.67 -16.73 -3.89
N SER A 517 -12.18 -16.99 -2.70
CA SER A 517 -12.85 -16.63 -1.47
C SER A 517 -12.39 -15.26 -0.99
N GLY A 518 -13.34 -14.35 -0.79
CA GLY A 518 -13.24 -13.19 0.08
C GLY A 518 -14.07 -13.43 1.34
N PHE A 519 -13.93 -12.55 2.33
CA PHE A 519 -14.62 -12.69 3.61
C PHE A 519 -15.31 -11.39 3.98
N LEU A 520 -16.60 -11.47 4.27
CA LEU A 520 -17.31 -10.43 5.00
C LEU A 520 -17.18 -10.75 6.49
N VAL A 521 -16.72 -9.77 7.26
CA VAL A 521 -16.46 -9.92 8.69
C VAL A 521 -17.20 -8.82 9.45
N GLY A 522 -18.03 -9.23 10.42
CA GLY A 522 -18.60 -8.36 11.44
C GLY A 522 -17.64 -8.06 12.59
N ALA A 523 -18.08 -7.27 13.55
CA ALA A 523 -17.28 -6.99 14.73
C ALA A 523 -17.15 -8.21 15.65
N SER A 524 -16.00 -8.35 16.33
CA SER A 524 -15.78 -9.32 17.41
C SER A 524 -15.97 -10.81 17.09
N THR A 525 -15.65 -11.23 15.87
CA THR A 525 -15.86 -12.61 15.39
C THR A 525 -14.76 -13.60 15.80
N MET A 526 -13.56 -13.11 16.11
CA MET A 526 -12.38 -13.92 16.41
C MET A 526 -11.61 -13.33 17.58
N ALA A 527 -10.89 -14.18 18.32
CA ALA A 527 -10.03 -13.76 19.41
C ALA A 527 -8.59 -14.25 19.26
N TRP A 528 -7.68 -13.40 19.72
CA TRP A 528 -6.28 -13.68 19.87
C TRP A 528 -5.84 -13.30 21.28
N SER A 529 -5.29 -14.27 22.01
CA SER A 529 -4.67 -14.03 23.31
C SER A 529 -3.16 -14.17 23.20
N THR A 530 -2.44 -13.13 23.60
CA THR A 530 -0.98 -13.13 23.62
C THR A 530 -0.50 -13.22 25.06
N ALA A 531 0.20 -14.31 25.41
CA ALA A 531 0.82 -14.47 26.73
C ALA A 531 2.28 -14.05 26.74
N MET A 532 2.99 -14.33 25.64
CA MET A 532 4.34 -13.86 25.38
C MET A 532 4.40 -13.36 23.93
N PRO A 533 4.68 -12.07 23.69
CA PRO A 533 4.78 -11.54 22.34
C PRO A 533 5.95 -12.19 21.60
N MET A 534 5.97 -12.05 20.27
CA MET A 534 7.07 -12.50 19.42
C MET A 534 8.42 -11.99 19.96
N THR A 535 9.34 -12.92 20.18
CA THR A 535 10.74 -12.61 20.47
C THR A 535 11.64 -13.39 19.51
N ILE A 536 12.67 -12.73 19.01
CA ILE A 536 13.74 -13.41 18.26
C ILE A 536 14.75 -13.90 19.29
N ARG A 537 14.97 -15.21 19.32
CA ARG A 537 15.99 -15.84 20.15
C ARG A 537 17.22 -16.12 19.31
N GLU A 538 18.38 -15.80 19.88
CA GLU A 538 19.69 -16.19 19.39
C GLU A 538 20.20 -17.33 20.26
N GLU A 539 20.52 -18.46 19.64
CA GLU A 539 21.22 -19.56 20.29
C GLU A 539 22.62 -19.70 19.69
N ILE A 540 23.60 -19.87 20.58
CA ILE A 540 24.99 -20.09 20.19
C ILE A 540 25.15 -21.59 19.95
N GLY A 541 25.21 -21.96 18.67
CA GLY A 541 25.34 -23.34 18.21
C GLY A 541 26.74 -23.92 18.37
N ARG A 542 26.94 -25.12 17.81
CA ARG A 542 28.13 -26.00 17.95
C ARG A 542 29.46 -25.23 18.02
N PHE A 543 30.12 -25.30 19.18
CA PHE A 543 31.44 -24.73 19.48
C PHE A 543 31.57 -23.20 19.28
N GLY A 544 30.47 -22.45 19.34
CA GLY A 544 30.48 -20.99 19.17
C GLY A 544 30.65 -20.51 17.73
N ARG A 545 30.72 -21.42 16.75
CA ARG A 545 31.00 -21.08 15.34
C ARG A 545 29.76 -20.71 14.54
N MET A 546 28.58 -21.05 15.04
CA MET A 546 27.29 -20.79 14.40
C MET A 546 26.36 -20.08 15.37
N ARG A 547 25.64 -19.09 14.84
CA ARG A 547 24.57 -18.40 15.55
C ARG A 547 23.26 -18.78 14.90
N GLU A 548 22.34 -19.29 15.69
CA GLU A 548 21.04 -19.78 15.25
C GLU A 548 19.96 -18.82 15.71
N PHE A 549 19.06 -18.45 14.81
CA PHE A 549 18.02 -17.48 15.06
C PHE A 549 16.65 -18.08 14.75
N ALA A 550 15.73 -17.95 15.70
CA ALA A 550 14.34 -18.36 15.55
C ALA A 550 13.44 -17.37 16.28
N TRP A 551 12.25 -17.11 15.74
CA TRP A 551 11.22 -16.41 16.49
C TRP A 551 10.39 -17.41 17.30
N LYS A 552 9.95 -16.98 18.48
CA LYS A 552 9.06 -17.71 19.38
C LYS A 552 8.01 -16.77 19.97
N SER A 553 6.78 -17.24 20.08
CA SER A 553 5.68 -16.56 20.77
C SER A 553 4.78 -17.56 21.51
N HIS A 554 4.06 -17.08 22.53
CA HIS A 554 3.04 -17.88 23.22
C HIS A 554 1.67 -17.23 23.03
N GLU A 555 0.86 -17.85 22.19
CA GLU A 555 -0.36 -17.26 21.67
C GLU A 555 -1.47 -18.31 21.52
N GLY A 556 -2.69 -17.89 21.80
CA GLY A 556 -3.89 -18.68 21.58
C GLY A 556 -4.84 -17.98 20.61
N TRP A 557 -5.35 -18.72 19.63
CA TRP A 557 -6.28 -18.25 18.61
C TRP A 557 -7.59 -19.04 18.73
N GLY A 558 -8.73 -18.37 18.60
CA GLY A 558 -10.03 -19.05 18.70
C GLY A 558 -11.12 -18.35 17.90
N PRO A 559 -11.94 -19.12 17.13
CA PRO A 559 -13.16 -18.58 16.54
C PRO A 559 -14.19 -18.34 17.64
N LEU A 560 -14.81 -17.15 17.66
CA LEU A 560 -15.86 -16.80 18.62
C LEU A 560 -17.25 -16.91 17.98
N ASP A 561 -17.51 -16.04 17.00
CA ASP A 561 -18.77 -15.91 16.27
C ASP A 561 -18.47 -16.01 14.76
N VAL A 562 -17.72 -17.04 14.36
CA VAL A 562 -17.43 -17.29 12.95
C VAL A 562 -18.59 -18.03 12.31
N ASP A 563 -19.01 -19.15 12.89
CA ASP A 563 -20.12 -19.96 12.37
C ASP A 563 -20.77 -20.85 13.46
N PRO A 564 -22.10 -20.74 13.69
CA PRO A 564 -22.85 -21.58 14.62
C PRO A 564 -22.79 -23.08 14.33
N ASN A 565 -22.55 -23.47 13.08
CA ASN A 565 -22.54 -24.88 12.65
C ASN A 565 -21.14 -25.51 12.62
N SER A 566 -20.10 -24.77 13.04
CA SER A 566 -18.74 -25.30 13.11
C SER A 566 -18.64 -26.43 14.15
N THR A 567 -17.71 -27.37 13.96
CA THR A 567 -17.59 -28.63 14.75
C THR A 567 -17.16 -28.46 16.22
N THR A 568 -17.20 -27.25 16.77
CA THR A 568 -16.89 -26.93 18.19
C THR A 568 -18.22 -26.57 18.89
N PRO A 569 -18.40 -26.86 20.20
CA PRO A 569 -19.71 -27.16 20.79
C PRO A 569 -20.81 -26.16 20.42
N ALA A 570 -21.82 -26.70 19.76
CA ALA A 570 -22.76 -26.08 18.83
C ALA A 570 -23.88 -25.20 19.43
N ASN A 571 -23.72 -24.65 20.63
CA ASN A 571 -24.91 -24.13 21.35
C ASN A 571 -24.99 -22.61 21.53
N ASP A 572 -23.94 -21.81 21.25
CA ASP A 572 -23.98 -20.35 21.50
C ASP A 572 -23.11 -19.47 20.57
N GLN A 573 -22.53 -20.01 19.50
CA GLN A 573 -21.89 -19.18 18.48
C GLN A 573 -22.97 -18.51 17.62
N GLN A 574 -22.76 -17.24 17.25
CA GLN A 574 -23.57 -16.55 16.26
C GLN A 574 -22.80 -16.46 14.95
N LEU A 575 -23.54 -16.38 13.85
CA LEU A 575 -22.94 -16.18 12.54
C LEU A 575 -22.43 -14.73 12.47
N GLY A 576 -21.12 -14.57 12.29
CA GLY A 576 -20.48 -13.25 12.16
C GLY A 576 -19.59 -13.10 10.93
N VAL A 577 -19.33 -14.20 10.21
CA VAL A 577 -18.47 -14.24 9.02
C VAL A 577 -19.18 -14.94 7.87
N LEU A 578 -19.19 -14.31 6.70
CA LEU A 578 -19.65 -14.92 5.44
C LEU A 578 -18.47 -15.08 4.49
N GLU A 579 -18.34 -16.26 3.90
CA GLU A 579 -17.41 -16.50 2.80
C GLU A 579 -18.07 -16.06 1.49
N VAL A 580 -17.50 -15.04 0.84
CA VAL A 580 -17.96 -14.54 -0.45
C VAL A 580 -17.13 -15.19 -1.56
N ARG A 581 -17.74 -16.07 -2.34
CA ARG A 581 -17.06 -16.72 -3.48
C ARG A 581 -17.43 -16.05 -4.78
N ALA A 582 -16.42 -15.56 -5.50
CA ALA A 582 -16.60 -14.95 -6.81
C ALA A 582 -15.67 -15.55 -7.85
N SER A 583 -16.15 -15.61 -9.10
CA SER A 583 -15.40 -16.12 -10.24
C SER A 583 -14.42 -15.10 -10.80
N ASP A 584 -13.25 -15.54 -11.26
CA ASP A 584 -12.21 -14.64 -11.79
C ASP A 584 -12.59 -13.99 -13.14
N ARG A 585 -13.52 -14.57 -13.92
CA ARG A 585 -13.83 -14.17 -15.30
C ARG A 585 -15.29 -13.75 -15.48
N VAL A 586 -15.49 -12.75 -16.35
CA VAL A 586 -16.83 -12.27 -16.77
C VAL A 586 -17.47 -13.39 -17.60
N VAL A 587 -18.78 -13.61 -17.44
CA VAL A 587 -19.57 -14.44 -18.37
C VAL A 587 -19.54 -13.80 -19.75
#